data_AF-A0A8S2QTL4-F1
#
_entry.id   AF-A0A8S2QTL4-F1
#
_cell.length_a   1.000
_cell.length_b   1.000
_cell.length_c   1.000
_cell.angle_alpha   90.00
_cell.angle_beta   90.00
_cell.angle_gamma   90.00
#
_symmetry.space_group_name_H-M   'P 1'
#
loop_
_entity.id
_entity.type
_entity.pdbx_description
1 polymer ?
#
loop_
_entity_poly.entity_id
_entity_poly.type
_entity_poly.pdbx_seq_one_letter_code
_entity_poly.pdbx_strand_id
1 'polypeptide(L)'
;MGSLAALVNGAIVPLVCVTFGKTINNLFLSISGAELTKRLSVKAFASMLKQDMEWFDKQENHSGAICQRLQFDALAVQSMAGFRIGLLIETSSTFIIGLGFSFVFSWQLTLIIIAFYLLAFAGVYLQIYTESTLCEKTFKILKKASV
;
A
#
# COMPACT_ATOMS: atom_id res chain seq x y z
N MET A 1 9.92 43.78 -12.61
CA MET A 1 10.12 42.56 -13.41
C MET A 1 10.91 41.46 -12.67
N GLY A 2 11.97 41.77 -11.90
CA GLY A 2 12.82 40.72 -11.28
C GLY A 2 12.22 39.89 -10.12
N SER A 3 11.45 40.51 -9.21
CA SER A 3 10.91 39.79 -8.03
C SER A 3 9.84 38.75 -8.40
N LEU A 4 8.99 39.06 -9.38
CA LEU A 4 7.93 38.16 -9.84
C LEU A 4 8.49 36.95 -10.60
N ALA A 5 9.54 37.14 -11.41
CA ALA A 5 10.24 36.06 -12.09
C ALA A 5 11.04 35.15 -11.14
N ALA A 6 11.61 35.70 -10.06
CA ALA A 6 12.30 34.91 -9.03
C ALA A 6 11.32 34.03 -8.24
N LEU A 7 10.12 34.55 -7.93
CA LEU A 7 9.08 33.79 -7.24
C LEU A 7 8.50 32.68 -8.12
N VAL A 8 8.29 32.96 -9.41
CA VAL A 8 7.82 31.97 -10.40
C VAL A 8 8.86 30.85 -10.59
N ASN A 9 10.14 31.18 -10.82
CA ASN A 9 11.17 30.15 -11.03
C ASN A 9 11.57 29.43 -9.75
N GLY A 10 11.57 30.11 -8.60
CA GLY A 10 12.00 29.53 -7.32
C GLY A 10 10.97 28.62 -6.65
N ALA A 11 9.67 28.87 -6.85
CA ALA A 11 8.62 28.08 -6.20
C ALA A 11 7.80 27.23 -7.17
N ILE A 12 7.45 27.77 -8.34
CA ILE A 12 6.49 27.11 -9.25
C ILE A 12 7.19 26.01 -10.05
N VAL A 13 8.37 26.28 -10.62
CA VAL A 13 9.13 25.27 -11.40
C VAL A 13 9.45 24.00 -10.60
N PRO A 14 9.98 24.05 -9.36
CA PRO A 14 10.22 22.83 -8.59
C PRO A 14 8.93 22.13 -8.18
N LEU A 15 7.86 22.86 -7.86
CA LEU A 15 6.57 22.27 -7.54
C LEU A 15 6.00 21.50 -8.74
N VAL A 16 6.04 22.11 -9.92
CA VAL A 16 5.60 21.48 -11.18
C VAL A 16 6.46 20.26 -11.49
N CYS A 17 7.78 20.36 -11.34
CA CYS A 17 8.70 19.24 -11.56
C CYS A 17 8.41 18.04 -10.62
N VAL A 18 8.24 18.29 -9.32
CA VAL A 18 7.99 17.24 -8.31
C VAL A 18 6.64 16.58 -8.53
N THR A 19 5.59 17.37 -8.75
CA THR A 19 4.24 16.84 -8.99
C THR A 19 4.18 16.05 -10.28
N PHE A 20 4.77 16.55 -11.35
CA PHE A 20 4.84 15.84 -12.64
C PHE A 20 5.58 14.50 -12.53
N GLY A 21 6.73 14.48 -11.85
CA GLY A 21 7.50 13.24 -11.63
C GLY A 21 6.74 12.19 -10.80
N LYS A 22 6.01 12.63 -9.76
CA LYS A 22 5.15 11.76 -8.95
C LYS A 22 3.99 11.19 -9.77
N THR A 23 3.33 12.02 -10.58
CA THR A 23 2.23 11.58 -11.44
C THR A 23 2.69 10.52 -12.43
N ILE A 24 3.85 10.70 -13.06
CA ILE A 24 4.40 9.74 -14.01
C ILE A 24 4.62 8.37 -13.33
N ASN A 25 5.31 8.34 -12.19
CA ASN A 25 5.56 7.07 -11.47
C ASN A 25 4.25 6.36 -11.10
N ASN A 26 3.25 7.11 -10.63
CA ASN A 26 1.94 6.55 -10.28
C ASN A 26 1.19 5.99 -11.49
N LEU A 27 1.33 6.60 -12.67
CA LEU A 27 0.74 6.08 -13.91
C LEU A 27 1.40 4.75 -14.31
N PHE A 28 2.73 4.68 -14.29
CA PHE A 28 3.45 3.45 -14.60
C PHE A 28 3.09 2.30 -13.65
N LEU A 29 3.00 2.59 -12.35
CA LEU A 29 2.58 1.61 -11.34
C LEU A 29 1.12 1.19 -11.52
N SER A 30 0.23 2.11 -11.86
CA SER A 30 -1.18 1.81 -12.13
C SER A 30 -1.35 0.88 -13.34
N ILE A 31 -0.60 1.14 -14.43
CA ILE A 31 -0.60 0.30 -15.63
C ILE A 31 -0.05 -1.09 -15.31
N SER A 32 1.07 -1.17 -14.58
CA SER A 32 1.68 -2.44 -14.15
C SER A 32 0.73 -3.25 -13.25
N GLY A 33 0.05 -2.57 -12.32
CA GLY A 33 -0.96 -3.18 -11.45
C GLY A 33 -2.16 -3.73 -12.24
N ALA A 34 -2.62 -3.01 -13.27
CA ALA A 34 -3.71 -3.48 -14.13
C ALA A 34 -3.36 -4.75 -14.91
N GLU A 35 -2.14 -4.83 -15.46
CA GLU A 35 -1.66 -6.02 -16.16
C GLU A 35 -1.53 -7.23 -15.22
N LEU A 36 -0.99 -7.02 -14.00
CA LEU A 36 -0.89 -8.07 -13.00
C LEU A 36 -2.27 -8.61 -12.61
N THR A 37 -3.23 -7.73 -12.33
CA THR A 37 -4.61 -8.11 -12.00
C THR A 37 -5.26 -8.90 -13.14
N LYS A 38 -5.09 -8.46 -14.40
CA LYS A 38 -5.61 -9.18 -15.56
C LYS A 38 -5.08 -10.61 -15.62
N ARG A 39 -3.77 -10.80 -15.42
CA ARG A 39 -3.14 -12.13 -15.40
C ARG A 39 -3.68 -13.01 -14.27
N LEU A 40 -3.89 -12.44 -13.08
CA LEU A 40 -4.45 -13.15 -11.94
C LEU A 40 -5.88 -13.62 -12.23
N SER A 41 -6.74 -12.75 -12.76
CA SER A 41 -8.12 -13.11 -13.12
C SER A 41 -8.18 -14.19 -14.21
N VAL A 42 -7.33 -14.09 -15.24
CA VAL A 42 -7.25 -15.10 -16.30
C VAL A 42 -6.80 -16.45 -15.75
N LYS A 43 -5.78 -16.47 -14.88
CA LYS A 43 -5.28 -17.70 -14.27
C LYS A 43 -6.29 -18.31 -13.30
N ALA A 44 -7.00 -17.48 -12.54
CA ALA A 44 -8.06 -17.94 -11.64
C ALA A 44 -9.24 -18.55 -12.44
N PHE A 45 -9.66 -17.91 -13.52
CA PHE A 45 -10.70 -18.44 -14.41
C PHE A 45 -10.28 -19.77 -15.06
N ALA A 46 -9.03 -19.87 -15.54
CA ALA A 46 -8.48 -21.10 -16.08
C ALA A 46 -8.42 -22.25 -15.04
N SER A 47 -8.24 -21.93 -13.76
CA SER A 47 -8.29 -22.91 -12.67
C SER A 47 -9.72 -23.33 -12.34
N MET A 48 -10.69 -22.41 -12.41
CA MET A 48 -12.11 -22.71 -12.19
C MET A 48 -12.67 -23.63 -13.28
N LEU A 49 -12.28 -23.45 -14.55
CA LEU A 49 -12.70 -24.31 -15.66
C LEU A 49 -12.25 -25.77 -15.54
N LYS A 50 -11.28 -26.07 -14.66
CA LYS A 50 -10.79 -27.43 -14.42
C LYS A 50 -11.50 -28.15 -13.26
N GLN A 51 -12.45 -27.50 -12.58
CA GLN A 51 -13.19 -28.14 -11.49
C GLN A 51 -14.33 -29.04 -12.01
N ASP A 52 -14.62 -30.10 -11.26
CA ASP A 52 -15.64 -31.10 -11.59
C ASP A 52 -17.07 -30.51 -11.62
N MET A 53 -17.93 -31.08 -12.46
CA MET A 53 -19.30 -30.60 -12.72
C MET A 53 -20.20 -30.59 -11.46
N GLU A 54 -19.93 -31.47 -10.49
CA GLU A 54 -20.62 -31.54 -9.21
C GLU A 54 -20.40 -30.27 -8.34
N TRP A 55 -19.30 -29.54 -8.57
CA TRP A 55 -19.04 -28.28 -7.88
C TRP A 55 -19.92 -27.12 -8.38
N PHE A 56 -20.34 -27.15 -9.66
CA PHE A 56 -21.17 -26.12 -10.27
C PHE A 56 -22.68 -26.27 -9.98
N ASP A 57 -23.11 -27.42 -9.48
CA ASP A 57 -24.54 -27.71 -9.23
C ASP A 57 -25.05 -27.18 -7.88
N LYS A 58 -24.16 -26.69 -7.02
CA LYS A 58 -24.54 -26.00 -5.77
C LYS A 58 -25.11 -24.61 -6.10
N GLN A 59 -26.28 -24.27 -5.53
CA GLN A 59 -26.91 -22.94 -5.68
C GLN A 59 -25.99 -21.76 -5.31
N GLU A 60 -24.98 -21.98 -4.48
CA GLU A 60 -23.98 -20.95 -4.12
C GLU A 60 -22.92 -20.70 -5.21
N ASN A 61 -22.80 -21.61 -6.18
CA ASN A 61 -21.75 -21.65 -7.22
C ASN A 61 -22.30 -21.36 -8.62
N HIS A 62 -23.40 -20.61 -8.74
CA HIS A 62 -23.85 -20.12 -10.04
C HIS A 62 -22.71 -19.35 -10.74
N SER A 63 -22.50 -19.64 -12.03
CA SER A 63 -21.41 -19.08 -12.84
C SER A 63 -21.30 -17.54 -12.77
N GLY A 64 -22.44 -16.85 -12.65
CA GLY A 64 -22.49 -15.40 -12.45
C GLY A 64 -21.99 -14.92 -11.08
N ALA A 65 -22.34 -15.62 -10.00
CA ALA A 65 -21.92 -15.25 -8.64
C ALA A 65 -20.41 -15.44 -8.42
N ILE A 66 -19.83 -16.49 -9.00
CA ILE A 66 -18.38 -16.75 -8.95
C ILE A 66 -17.62 -15.72 -9.78
N CYS A 67 -18.11 -15.37 -10.97
CA CYS A 67 -17.51 -14.34 -11.81
C CYS A 67 -17.49 -12.98 -11.08
N GLN A 68 -18.61 -12.62 -10.44
CA GLN A 68 -18.71 -11.39 -9.67
C GLN A 68 -17.76 -11.38 -8.46
N ARG A 69 -17.68 -12.48 -7.70
CA ARG A 69 -16.70 -12.64 -6.60
C ARG A 69 -15.26 -12.52 -7.10
N LEU A 70 -14.93 -13.19 -8.21
CA LEU A 70 -13.60 -13.11 -8.81
C LEU A 70 -13.24 -11.69 -9.25
N GLN A 71 -14.19 -10.95 -9.80
CA GLN A 71 -14.01 -9.54 -10.16
C GLN A 71 -13.77 -8.68 -8.91
N PHE A 72 -14.54 -8.89 -7.85
CA PHE A 72 -14.31 -8.20 -6.57
C PHE A 72 -12.95 -8.52 -5.96
N ASP A 73 -12.55 -9.79 -5.93
CA ASP A 73 -11.24 -10.22 -5.44
C ASP A 73 -10.10 -9.64 -6.29
N ALA A 74 -10.27 -9.62 -7.62
CA ALA A 74 -9.29 -9.03 -8.53
C ALA A 74 -9.13 -7.51 -8.33
N LEU A 75 -10.23 -6.77 -8.12
CA LEU A 75 -10.22 -5.34 -7.83
C LEU A 75 -9.63 -5.05 -6.44
N ALA A 76 -9.94 -5.88 -5.45
CA ALA A 76 -9.36 -5.79 -4.11
C ALA A 76 -7.83 -6.00 -4.18
N VAL A 77 -7.37 -7.01 -4.93
CA VAL A 77 -5.93 -7.24 -5.15
C VAL A 77 -5.30 -6.10 -5.95
N GLN A 78 -5.98 -5.53 -6.97
CA GLN A 78 -5.44 -4.42 -7.75
C GLN A 78 -5.21 -3.17 -6.90
N SER A 79 -6.18 -2.81 -6.07
CA SER A 79 -6.09 -1.63 -5.20
C SER A 79 -5.06 -1.82 -4.09
N MET A 80 -5.01 -3.01 -3.49
CA MET A 80 -3.98 -3.34 -2.51
C MET A 80 -2.59 -3.41 -3.14
N ALA A 81 -2.41 -4.11 -4.25
CA ALA A 81 -1.12 -4.28 -4.90
C ALA A 81 -0.64 -3.00 -5.59
N GLY A 82 -1.46 -2.37 -6.43
CA GLY A 82 -1.05 -1.20 -7.22
C GLY A 82 -0.73 0.02 -6.36
N PHE A 83 -1.56 0.34 -5.37
CA PHE A 83 -1.38 1.54 -4.55
C PHE A 83 -0.42 1.30 -3.37
N ARG A 84 -0.60 0.23 -2.58
CA ARG A 84 0.23 0.01 -1.38
C ARG A 84 1.66 -0.40 -1.73
N ILE A 85 1.84 -1.29 -2.72
CA ILE A 85 3.19 -1.73 -3.10
C ILE A 85 3.94 -0.58 -3.77
N GLY A 86 3.25 0.20 -4.62
CA GLY A 86 3.80 1.42 -5.18
C GLY A 86 4.30 2.39 -4.11
N LEU A 87 3.47 2.67 -3.10
CA LEU A 87 3.82 3.53 -1.98
C LEU A 87 4.97 2.96 -1.13
N LEU A 88 5.00 1.64 -0.89
CA LEU A 88 6.10 0.98 -0.17
C LEU A 88 7.44 1.11 -0.92
N ILE A 89 7.43 0.93 -2.24
CA ILE A 89 8.63 1.07 -3.07
C ILE A 89 9.09 2.54 -3.08
N GLU A 90 8.16 3.47 -3.20
CA GLU A 90 8.45 4.90 -3.19
C GLU A 90 9.03 5.37 -1.86
N THR A 91 8.39 4.99 -0.76
CA THR A 91 8.83 5.37 0.59
C THR A 91 10.17 4.72 0.95
N SER A 92 10.38 3.46 0.58
CA SER A 92 11.68 2.79 0.79
C SER A 92 12.79 3.42 -0.06
N SER A 93 12.53 3.74 -1.32
CA SER A 93 13.50 4.43 -2.17
C SER A 93 13.86 5.82 -1.62
N THR A 94 12.85 6.60 -1.22
CA THR A 94 13.04 7.90 -0.58
C THR A 94 13.84 7.79 0.71
N PHE A 95 13.56 6.77 1.52
CA PHE A 95 14.27 6.51 2.77
C PHE A 95 15.74 6.18 2.52
N ILE A 96 16.05 5.30 1.55
CA ILE A 96 17.42 4.93 1.21
C ILE A 96 18.22 6.15 0.73
N ILE A 97 17.63 6.93 -0.18
CA ILE A 97 18.25 8.13 -0.73
C ILE A 97 18.46 9.17 0.39
N GLY A 98 17.44 9.40 1.22
CA GLY A 98 17.51 10.33 2.35
C GLY A 98 18.55 9.93 3.39
N LEU A 99 18.66 8.63 3.71
CA LEU A 99 19.70 8.12 4.58
C LEU A 99 21.09 8.35 3.98
N GLY A 100 21.29 8.03 2.70
CA GLY A 100 22.55 8.26 2.01
C GLY A 100 22.99 9.72 2.07
N PHE A 101 22.09 10.65 1.77
CA PHE A 101 22.37 12.09 1.89
C PHE A 101 22.66 12.53 3.32
N SER A 102 21.94 11.99 4.31
CA SER A 102 22.11 12.33 5.72
C SER A 102 23.50 11.93 6.22
N PHE A 103 23.96 10.72 5.90
CA PHE A 103 25.28 10.23 6.30
C PHE A 103 26.43 11.04 5.69
N VAL A 104 26.27 11.55 4.47
CA VAL A 104 27.31 12.34 3.78
C VAL A 104 27.47 13.73 4.39
N PHE A 105 26.40 14.37 4.85
CA PHE A 105 26.47 15.74 5.38
C PHE A 105 27.04 15.81 6.81
N SER A 106 26.52 15.00 7.74
CA SER A 106 26.95 15.04 9.16
C SER A 106 26.62 13.74 9.88
N TRP A 107 27.57 12.80 9.92
CA TRP A 107 27.40 11.50 10.59
C TRP A 107 27.00 11.61 12.08
N GLN A 108 27.43 12.67 12.77
CA GLN A 108 27.10 12.91 14.18
C GLN A 108 25.62 13.25 14.41
N LEU A 109 25.02 14.04 13.52
CA LEU A 109 23.59 14.39 13.62
C LEU A 109 22.71 13.20 13.25
N THR A 110 23.12 12.41 12.26
CA THR A 110 22.37 11.23 11.81
C THR A 110 22.25 10.18 12.91
N LEU A 111 23.31 9.92 13.69
CA LEU A 111 23.29 8.97 14.81
C LEU A 111 22.26 9.34 15.90
N ILE A 112 22.15 10.62 16.25
CA ILE A 112 21.19 11.12 17.24
C ILE A 112 19.76 10.92 16.75
N ILE A 113 19.50 11.25 15.48
CA ILE A 113 18.18 11.12 14.87
C ILE A 113 17.75 9.65 14.82
N ILE A 114 18.66 8.74 14.46
CA ILE A 114 18.39 7.29 14.45
C ILE A 114 18.02 6.79 15.86
N ALA A 115 18.74 7.24 16.89
CA ALA A 115 18.42 6.87 18.29
C ALA A 115 17.01 7.34 18.69
N PHE A 116 16.62 8.56 18.32
CA PHE A 116 15.26 9.07 18.54
C PHE A 116 14.20 8.26 17.77
N TYR A 117 14.46 7.90 16.51
CA TYR A 117 13.54 7.07 15.72
C TYR A 117 13.33 5.68 16.34
N LEU A 118 14.38 5.05 16.86
CA LEU A 118 14.27 3.75 17.54
C LEU A 118 13.43 3.83 18.81
N LEU A 119 13.60 4.90 19.61
CA LEU A 119 12.81 5.12 20.81
C LEU A 119 11.32 5.35 20.48
N ALA A 120 11.05 6.15 19.44
CA ALA A 120 9.70 6.41 18.95
C ALA A 120 9.04 5.12 18.41
N PHE A 121 9.78 4.32 17.64
CA PHE A 121 9.30 3.02 17.16
C PHE A 121 8.94 2.09 18.32
N ALA A 122 9.80 1.99 19.34
CA ALA A 122 9.51 1.17 20.51
C ALA A 122 8.22 1.60 21.23
N GLY A 123 7.97 2.92 21.33
CA GLY A 123 6.72 3.45 21.89
C GLY A 123 5.48 3.07 21.07
N VAL A 124 5.55 3.20 19.73
CA VAL A 124 4.45 2.83 18.83
C VAL A 124 4.21 1.32 18.87
N TYR A 125 5.25 0.50 18.90
CA TYR A 125 5.11 -0.95 19.05
C TYR A 125 4.31 -1.30 20.29
N LEU A 126 4.66 -0.73 21.45
CA LEU A 126 3.96 -0.97 22.72
C LEU A 126 2.48 -0.53 22.65
N GLN A 127 2.19 0.58 21.96
CA GLN A 127 0.81 1.03 21.73
C GLN A 127 0.01 0.01 20.90
N ILE A 128 0.57 -0.49 19.79
CA ILE A 128 -0.08 -1.50 18.94
C ILE A 128 -0.33 -2.81 19.70
N TYR A 129 0.62 -3.25 20.54
CA TYR A 129 0.44 -4.42 21.40
C TYR A 129 -0.70 -4.23 22.42
N THR A 130 -0.90 -2.99 22.88
CA THR A 130 -1.98 -2.66 23.82
C THR A 130 -3.34 -2.69 23.12
N GLU A 131 -3.45 -2.14 21.91
CA GLU A 131 -4.69 -2.10 21.11
C GLU A 131 -5.15 -3.50 20.68
N SER A 132 -4.23 -4.35 20.22
CA SER A 132 -4.55 -5.73 19.83
C SER A 132 -5.06 -6.56 21.01
N THR A 133 -4.46 -6.38 22.19
CA THR A 133 -4.89 -7.04 23.43
C THR A 133 -6.27 -6.56 23.89
N LEU A 134 -6.58 -5.27 23.73
CA LEU A 134 -7.89 -4.71 24.08
C LEU A 134 -8.99 -5.24 23.15
N CYS A 135 -8.71 -5.34 21.85
CA CYS A 135 -9.63 -5.94 20.88
C CYS A 135 -9.98 -7.39 21.24
N GLU A 136 -9.00 -8.18 21.67
CA GLU A 136 -9.24 -9.57 22.08
C GLU A 136 -10.08 -9.66 23.37
N LYS A 137 -9.83 -8.78 24.34
CA LYS A 137 -10.61 -8.72 25.59
C LYS A 137 -12.06 -8.33 25.35
N THR A 138 -12.31 -7.31 24.52
CA THR A 138 -13.66 -6.87 24.16
C THR A 138 -14.43 -7.96 23.42
N PHE A 139 -13.79 -8.69 22.50
CA PHE A 139 -14.42 -9.80 21.79
C PHE A 139 -14.82 -10.95 22.75
N LYS A 140 -13.96 -11.27 23.72
CA LYS A 140 -14.26 -12.28 24.75
C LYS A 140 -15.41 -11.85 25.66
N ILE A 141 -15.51 -10.56 26.02
CA ILE A 141 -16.62 -10.02 26.82
C ILE A 141 -17.94 -10.08 26.03
N LEU A 142 -17.94 -9.69 24.75
CA LEU A 142 -19.12 -9.78 23.89
C LEU A 142 -19.62 -11.22 23.74
N LYS A 143 -18.70 -12.19 23.58
CA LYS A 143 -19.06 -13.62 23.51
C LYS A 143 -19.66 -14.13 24.82
N LYS A 144 -19.21 -13.60 25.97
CA LYS A 144 -19.71 -13.99 27.30
C LYS A 144 -21.03 -13.31 27.67
N ALA A 145 -21.32 -12.12 27.14
CA ALA A 145 -22.58 -11.41 27.35
C ALA A 145 -23.73 -11.91 26.44
N SER A 146 -23.39 -12.64 25.37
CA SER A 146 -24.35 -13.29 24.46
C SER A 146 -24.78 -14.70 24.91
N VAL A 147 -24.32 -15.17 26.08
CA VAL A 147 -24.68 -16.45 26.72
C VAL A 147 -25.30 -16.15 28.08
#